data_AF-A0A7K2MVE8-F1
#
_entry.id   AF-A0A7K2MVE8-F1
#
_cell.length_a   1.000
_cell.length_b   1.000
_cell.length_c   1.000
_cell.angle_alpha   90.00
_cell.angle_beta   90.00
_cell.angle_gamma   90.00
#
_symmetry.space_group_name_H-M   'P 1'
#
loop_
_entity.id
_entity.type
_entity.pdbx_description
1 polymer ?
#
loop_
_entity_poly.entity_id
_entity_poly.type
_entity_poly.pdbx_seq_one_letter_code
_entity_poly.pdbx_strand_id
1 'polypeptide(L)'
;DALPIYLGHPALDQALFARFVEHGDYDRQLRVCQRAYRERRDTLVAALAEHFPGARVTGIAAGLHAIATLPGRHGPEERFLARVREAGVAVRPLTAYGHGGAAAAPAREVRLVLGYAHVTPGRIRAGVARMAQAV
;
A
#
# COMPACT_ATOMS: atom_id res chain seq x y z
N ASP A 1 36.29 -0.90 -33.53
CA ASP A 1 35.85 0.31 -32.81
C ASP A 1 34.84 -0.06 -31.73
N ALA A 2 35.24 0.16 -30.48
CA ALA A 2 34.57 -0.35 -29.29
C ALA A 2 33.26 0.39 -28.99
N LEU A 3 32.26 -0.38 -28.56
CA LEU A 3 30.91 0.03 -28.16
C LEU A 3 30.95 1.04 -26.99
N PRO A 4 30.00 2.00 -26.94
CA PRO A 4 30.05 3.07 -25.95
C PRO A 4 29.76 2.53 -24.55
N ILE A 5 30.72 2.70 -23.65
CA ILE A 5 30.57 2.58 -22.20
C ILE A 5 29.74 3.80 -21.74
N TYR A 6 28.42 3.71 -21.79
CA TYR A 6 27.52 4.58 -21.02
C TYR A 6 26.92 3.78 -19.86
N LEU A 7 27.76 3.54 -18.85
CA LEU A 7 27.40 2.96 -17.56
C LEU A 7 27.06 4.07 -16.55
N GLY A 8 26.11 4.93 -16.90
CA GLY A 8 25.66 6.00 -16.02
C GLY A 8 24.28 6.53 -16.43
N HIS A 9 23.47 6.91 -15.44
CA HIS A 9 22.23 7.67 -15.67
C HIS A 9 22.56 8.87 -16.57
N PRO A 10 21.74 9.23 -17.58
CA PRO A 10 22.04 10.32 -18.51
C PRO A 10 22.60 11.56 -17.79
N ALA A 11 23.74 12.09 -18.25
CA ALA A 11 24.43 13.19 -17.56
C ALA A 11 23.52 14.40 -17.31
N LEU A 12 22.54 14.61 -18.18
CA LEU A 12 21.49 15.61 -18.01
C LEU A 12 20.60 15.33 -16.80
N ASP A 13 20.12 14.10 -16.60
CA ASP A 13 19.30 13.72 -15.44
C ASP A 13 20.07 13.91 -14.14
N GLN A 14 21.36 13.54 -14.13
CA GLN A 14 22.21 13.74 -12.96
C GLN A 14 22.43 15.21 -12.64
N ALA A 15 22.72 16.04 -13.67
CA ALA A 15 22.88 17.49 -13.49
C ALA A 15 21.58 18.15 -13.02
N LEU A 16 20.43 17.73 -13.55
CA LEU A 16 19.12 18.22 -13.11
C LEU A 16 18.81 17.80 -11.67
N PHE A 17 19.05 16.53 -11.31
CA PHE A 17 18.84 16.05 -9.94
C PHE A 17 19.77 16.72 -8.94
N ALA A 18 21.04 16.91 -9.28
CA ALA A 18 21.99 17.66 -8.45
C ALA A 18 21.49 19.07 -8.17
N ARG A 19 21.07 19.82 -9.21
CA ARG A 19 20.45 21.14 -9.03
C ARG A 19 19.17 21.09 -8.20
N PHE A 20 18.33 20.07 -8.39
CA PHE A 20 17.09 19.89 -7.63
C PHE A 20 17.34 19.66 -6.13
N VAL A 21 18.43 18.98 -5.80
CA VAL A 21 18.89 18.76 -4.41
C VAL A 21 19.55 20.04 -3.85
N GLU A 22 20.47 20.65 -4.59
CA GLU A 22 21.22 21.85 -4.17
C GLU A 22 20.30 23.05 -3.87
N HIS A 23 19.23 23.24 -4.65
CA HIS A 23 18.25 24.30 -4.40
C HIS A 23 17.22 23.94 -3.31
N GLY A 24 17.27 22.74 -2.74
CA GLY A 24 16.35 22.27 -1.68
C GLY A 24 14.94 21.92 -2.17
N ASP A 25 14.73 21.85 -3.49
CA ASP A 25 13.44 21.53 -4.09
C ASP A 25 13.06 20.06 -3.87
N TYR A 26 14.04 19.14 -3.83
CA TYR A 26 13.82 17.75 -3.45
C TYR A 26 13.21 17.63 -2.06
N ASP A 27 13.76 18.33 -1.07
CA ASP A 27 13.26 18.31 0.30
C ASP A 27 11.86 18.93 0.40
N ARG A 28 11.60 20.00 -0.37
CA ARG A 28 10.27 20.60 -0.46
C ARG A 28 9.26 19.60 -1.00
N GLN A 29 9.59 18.92 -2.09
CA GLN A 29 8.74 17.91 -2.70
C GLN A 29 8.53 16.73 -1.75
N LEU A 30 9.57 16.30 -1.03
CA LEU A 30 9.47 15.22 -0.05
C LEU A 30 8.50 15.61 1.09
N ARG A 31 8.56 16.83 1.61
CA ARG A 31 7.60 17.33 2.62
C ARG A 31 6.16 17.30 2.11
N VAL A 32 5.92 17.70 0.86
CA VAL A 32 4.61 17.64 0.20
C VAL A 32 4.12 16.19 0.13
N CYS A 33 4.95 15.28 -0.39
CA CYS A 33 4.63 13.86 -0.50
C CYS A 33 4.34 13.24 0.87
N GLN A 34 5.17 13.50 1.88
CA GLN A 34 4.98 12.98 3.23
C GLN A 34 3.65 13.43 3.86
N ARG A 35 3.24 14.69 3.64
CA ARG A 35 1.94 15.17 4.13
C ARG A 35 0.79 14.42 3.45
N ALA A 36 0.85 14.26 2.12
CA ALA A 36 -0.17 13.52 1.38
C ALA A 36 -0.23 12.04 1.78
N TYR A 37 0.92 11.39 2.01
CA TYR A 37 0.96 10.00 2.44
C TYR A 37 0.42 9.81 3.87
N ARG A 38 0.71 10.73 4.79
CA ARG A 38 0.11 10.72 6.14
C ARG A 38 -1.42 10.81 6.06
N GLU A 39 -1.97 11.74 5.29
CA GLU A 39 -3.42 11.88 5.11
C GLU A 39 -4.06 10.60 4.54
N ARG A 40 -3.46 10.00 3.51
CA ARG A 40 -3.96 8.76 2.89
C ARG A 40 -3.91 7.58 3.85
N ARG A 41 -2.82 7.46 4.61
CA ARG A 41 -2.64 6.45 5.64
C ARG A 41 -3.67 6.59 6.75
N ASP A 42 -3.85 7.80 7.28
CA ASP A 42 -4.79 8.06 8.36
C ASP A 42 -6.24 7.83 7.89
N THR A 43 -6.54 8.17 6.63
CA THR A 43 -7.82 7.84 5.99
C THR A 43 -8.04 6.33 5.89
N LEU A 44 -7.01 5.56 5.50
CA LEU A 44 -7.09 4.10 5.42
C LEU A 44 -7.33 3.48 6.80
N VAL A 45 -6.59 3.92 7.81
CA VAL A 45 -6.73 3.44 9.19
C VAL A 45 -8.12 3.74 9.72
N ALA A 46 -8.62 4.97 9.53
CA ALA A 46 -9.96 5.35 9.96
C ALA A 46 -11.06 4.52 9.26
N ALA A 47 -10.98 4.35 7.94
CA ALA A 47 -11.96 3.57 7.18
C ALA A 47 -11.94 2.08 7.59
N LEU A 48 -10.77 1.51 7.87
CA LEU A 48 -10.65 0.15 8.39
C LEU A 48 -11.24 0.01 9.79
N ALA A 49 -11.02 1.00 10.66
CA ALA A 49 -11.60 1.00 12.00
C ALA A 49 -13.14 1.09 11.98
N GLU A 50 -13.69 1.88 11.07
CA GLU A 50 -15.14 2.03 10.86
C GLU A 50 -15.79 0.76 10.31
N HIS A 51 -15.24 0.20 9.22
CA HIS A 51 -15.90 -0.89 8.49
C HIS A 51 -15.47 -2.30 8.92
N PHE A 52 -14.31 -2.43 9.56
CA PHE A 52 -13.78 -3.69 10.08
C PHE A 52 -13.37 -3.56 11.55
N PRO A 53 -14.33 -3.31 12.48
CA PRO A 53 -14.01 -3.10 13.88
C PRO A 53 -13.27 -4.32 14.47
N GLY A 54 -12.12 -4.04 15.07
CA GLY A 54 -11.17 -5.04 15.56
C GLY A 54 -10.04 -5.41 14.58
N ALA A 55 -10.00 -4.80 13.38
CA ALA A 55 -8.85 -4.94 12.48
C ALA A 55 -7.58 -4.36 13.13
N ARG A 56 -6.49 -5.10 13.03
CA ARG A 56 -5.16 -4.65 13.48
C ARG A 56 -4.37 -4.15 12.27
N VAL A 57 -3.86 -2.94 12.34
CA VAL A 57 -3.08 -2.33 11.26
C VAL A 57 -1.61 -2.19 11.68
N THR A 58 -0.70 -2.75 10.89
CA THR A 58 0.76 -2.66 11.08
C THR A 58 1.45 -2.18 9.80
N GLY A 59 2.78 -2.02 9.82
CA GLY A 59 3.55 -1.54 8.64
C GLY A 59 3.42 -0.04 8.35
N ILE A 60 2.70 0.70 9.20
CA ILE A 60 2.39 2.13 9.08
C ILE A 60 3.65 3.03 9.05
N ALA A 61 4.76 2.57 9.63
CA ALA A 61 6.04 3.29 9.68
C ALA A 61 7.03 2.93 8.56
N ALA A 62 6.70 1.96 7.69
CA ALA A 62 7.69 1.29 6.82
C ALA A 62 7.56 1.61 5.31
N GLY A 63 6.67 2.52 4.90
CA GLY A 63 6.57 2.92 3.48
C GLY A 63 5.18 3.34 3.05
N LEU A 64 4.76 2.89 1.87
CA LEU A 64 3.55 3.33 1.17
C LEU A 64 2.41 2.31 1.17
N HIS A 65 2.47 1.36 2.10
CA HIS A 65 1.47 0.32 2.30
C HIS A 65 1.23 0.09 3.80
N ALA A 66 0.08 -0.49 4.13
CA ALA A 66 -0.24 -0.97 5.47
C ALA A 66 -0.60 -2.46 5.40
N ILE A 67 -0.33 -3.18 6.48
CA ILE A 67 -0.79 -4.56 6.64
C ILE A 67 -2.03 -4.52 7.54
N ALA A 68 -3.17 -4.94 6.99
CA ALA A 68 -4.43 -5.03 7.73
C ALA A 68 -4.72 -6.50 8.04
N THR A 69 -4.78 -6.84 9.32
CA THR A 69 -5.18 -8.17 9.81
C THR A 69 -6.62 -8.08 10.30
N LEU A 70 -7.55 -8.72 9.58
CA LEU A 70 -8.97 -8.64 9.87
C LEU A 70 -9.41 -9.66 10.94
N PRO A 71 -10.47 -9.37 11.71
CA PRO A 71 -11.04 -10.34 12.65
C PRO A 71 -11.45 -11.65 11.96
N GLY A 72 -11.30 -12.78 12.65
CA GLY A 72 -11.50 -14.12 12.09
C GLY A 72 -12.90 -14.44 11.54
N ARG A 73 -13.90 -13.58 11.82
CA ARG A 73 -15.24 -13.68 11.22
C ARG A 73 -15.27 -13.34 9.73
N HIS A 74 -14.26 -12.64 9.21
CA HIS A 74 -14.18 -12.23 7.80
C HIS A 74 -13.44 -13.25 6.92
N GLY A 75 -12.76 -14.24 7.52
CA GLY A 75 -12.15 -15.34 6.78
C GLY A 75 -13.15 -16.43 6.36
N PRO A 76 -12.71 -17.44 5.59
CA PRO A 76 -11.32 -17.67 5.16
C PRO A 76 -10.83 -16.69 4.08
N GLU A 77 -9.51 -16.56 3.94
CA GLU A 77 -8.84 -15.59 3.04
C GLU A 77 -9.29 -15.73 1.58
N GLU A 78 -9.39 -16.95 1.05
CA GLU A 78 -9.76 -17.20 -0.34
C GLU A 78 -11.18 -16.69 -0.65
N ARG A 79 -12.13 -16.94 0.26
CA ARG A 79 -13.52 -16.48 0.13
C ARG A 79 -13.61 -14.96 0.22
N PHE A 80 -12.87 -14.36 1.14
CA PHE A 80 -12.80 -12.91 1.27
C PHE A 80 -12.29 -12.27 -0.03
N LEU A 81 -11.15 -12.76 -0.55
CA LEU A 81 -10.53 -12.23 -1.76
C LEU A 81 -11.44 -12.39 -2.99
N ALA A 82 -12.14 -13.52 -3.12
CA ALA A 82 -13.08 -13.76 -4.21
C ALA A 82 -14.20 -12.71 -4.22
N ARG A 83 -14.88 -12.51 -3.08
CA ARG A 83 -15.99 -11.56 -2.93
C ARG A 83 -15.56 -10.12 -3.16
N VAL A 84 -14.43 -9.73 -2.57
CA VAL A 84 -13.89 -8.37 -2.71
C VAL A 84 -13.49 -8.07 -4.16
N ARG A 85 -12.93 -9.05 -4.86
CA ARG A 85 -12.62 -8.95 -6.29
C ARG A 85 -13.88 -8.83 -7.15
N GLU A 86 -14.91 -9.63 -6.88
CA GLU A 86 -16.21 -9.53 -7.56
C GLU A 86 -16.87 -8.16 -7.37
N ALA A 87 -16.68 -7.55 -6.19
CA ALA A 87 -17.08 -6.17 -5.93
C ALA A 87 -16.16 -5.12 -6.61
N GLY A 88 -15.18 -5.52 -7.41
CA GLY A 88 -14.31 -4.61 -8.15
C GLY A 88 -13.26 -3.90 -7.29
N VAL A 89 -12.88 -4.48 -6.15
CA VAL A 89 -11.77 -3.97 -5.32
C VAL A 89 -10.58 -4.91 -5.42
N ALA A 90 -9.43 -4.36 -5.84
CA ALA A 90 -8.18 -5.10 -5.93
C ALA A 90 -7.40 -4.99 -4.61
N VAL A 91 -7.18 -6.12 -3.93
CA VAL A 91 -6.32 -6.23 -2.74
C VAL A 91 -5.37 -7.41 -2.91
N ARG A 92 -4.22 -7.37 -2.22
CA ARG A 92 -3.26 -8.48 -2.19
C ARG A 92 -3.22 -9.09 -0.81
N PRO A 93 -3.32 -10.43 -0.67
CA PRO A 93 -3.05 -11.06 0.62
C PRO A 93 -1.56 -10.99 0.95
N LEU A 94 -1.23 -11.00 2.23
CA LEU A 94 0.16 -11.00 2.71
C LEU A 94 0.88 -12.30 2.34
N THR A 95 0.14 -13.41 2.23
CA THR A 95 0.65 -14.72 1.81
C THR A 95 1.32 -14.68 0.44
N ALA A 96 0.91 -13.76 -0.45
CA ALA A 96 1.54 -13.56 -1.77
C ALA A 96 2.97 -13.00 -1.71
N TYR A 97 3.43 -12.53 -0.54
CA TYR A 97 4.78 -11.96 -0.34
C TYR A 97 5.71 -12.89 0.45
N GLY A 98 5.22 -14.04 0.93
CA GLY A 98 6.05 -15.04 1.59
C GLY A 98 6.92 -15.81 0.59
N HIS A 99 8.07 -16.31 1.03
CA HIS A 99 8.87 -17.30 0.29
C HIS A 99 8.90 -18.60 1.10
N GLY A 100 8.68 -19.73 0.42
CA GLY A 100 8.88 -21.08 0.98
C GLY A 100 8.06 -21.39 2.24
N GLY A 101 6.81 -21.83 2.07
CA GLY A 101 6.05 -22.48 3.16
C GLY A 101 5.82 -21.62 4.41
N ALA A 102 5.84 -20.28 4.28
CA ALA A 102 5.42 -19.38 5.34
C ALA A 102 4.06 -19.87 5.85
N ALA A 103 4.00 -20.21 7.14
CA ALA A 103 2.84 -20.84 7.77
C ALA A 103 1.57 -20.18 7.25
N ALA A 104 0.70 -20.99 6.64
CA ALA A 104 -0.61 -20.52 6.19
C ALA A 104 -1.21 -19.67 7.31
N ALA A 105 -1.76 -18.51 6.96
CA ALA A 105 -2.52 -17.74 7.94
C ALA A 105 -3.50 -18.71 8.63
N PRO A 106 -3.68 -18.63 9.97
CA PRO A 106 -4.68 -19.44 10.65
C PRO A 106 -5.95 -19.44 9.81
N ALA A 107 -6.62 -20.59 9.62
CA ALA A 107 -7.62 -20.79 8.55
C ALA A 107 -8.74 -19.72 8.44
N ARG A 108 -8.90 -18.87 9.46
CA ARG A 108 -9.90 -17.82 9.55
C ARG A 108 -9.33 -16.39 9.46
N GLU A 109 -8.02 -16.20 9.48
CA GLU A 109 -7.39 -14.89 9.47
C GLU A 109 -7.20 -14.39 8.03
N VAL A 110 -7.56 -13.13 7.78
CA VAL A 110 -7.35 -12.46 6.49
C VAL A 110 -6.31 -11.37 6.70
N ARG A 111 -5.20 -11.44 5.98
CA ARG A 111 -4.11 -10.47 6.13
C ARG A 111 -3.85 -9.81 4.78
N LEU A 112 -4.11 -8.52 4.68
CA LEU A 112 -4.05 -7.77 3.42
C LEU A 112 -2.88 -6.79 3.42
N VAL A 113 -2.22 -6.67 2.28
CA VAL A 113 -1.30 -5.57 1.97
C VAL A 113 -2.07 -4.51 1.19
N LEU A 114 -2.24 -3.34 1.80
CA LEU A 114 -3.05 -2.24 1.27
C LEU A 114 -2.14 -1.05 0.93
N GLY A 115 -1.87 -0.87 -0.37
CA GLY A 115 -1.10 0.26 -0.88
C GLY A 115 -1.93 1.55 -0.90
N TYR A 116 -1.37 2.64 -0.42
CA TYR A 116 -2.03 3.95 -0.37
C TYR A 116 -1.25 5.08 -1.06
N ALA A 117 -0.08 4.79 -1.65
CA ALA A 117 0.74 5.77 -2.36
C ALA A 117 -0.04 6.63 -3.37
N HIS A 118 -0.83 6.00 -4.22
CA HIS A 118 -1.45 6.63 -5.41
C HIS A 118 -2.98 6.59 -5.36
N VAL A 119 -3.57 6.35 -4.19
CA VAL A 119 -5.01 6.25 -4.01
C VAL A 119 -5.50 7.49 -3.25
N THR A 120 -6.46 8.22 -3.82
CA THR A 120 -7.01 9.41 -3.15
C THR A 120 -7.78 9.01 -1.89
N PRO A 121 -7.86 9.87 -0.85
CA PRO A 121 -8.63 9.58 0.35
C PRO A 121 -10.08 9.14 0.09
N GLY A 122 -10.76 9.76 -0.89
CA GLY A 122 -12.11 9.36 -1.30
C GLY A 122 -12.18 7.94 -1.86
N ARG A 123 -11.21 7.54 -2.70
CA ARG A 123 -11.12 6.18 -3.24
C ARG A 123 -10.74 5.16 -2.16
N ILE A 124 -9.93 5.54 -1.18
CA ILE A 124 -9.62 4.69 -0.01
C ILE A 124 -10.91 4.38 0.76
N ARG A 125 -11.67 5.41 1.16
CA ARG A 125 -12.94 5.22 1.88
C ARG A 125 -13.91 4.34 1.09
N ALA A 126 -14.13 4.68 -0.17
CA ALA A 126 -15.05 3.92 -1.03
C ALA A 126 -14.60 2.46 -1.23
N GLY A 127 -13.29 2.22 -1.37
CA GLY A 127 -12.73 0.88 -1.52
C GLY A 127 -12.94 0.03 -0.26
N VAL A 128 -12.62 0.57 0.92
CA VAL A 128 -12.81 -0.14 2.20
C VAL A 128 -14.28 -0.38 2.51
N ALA A 129 -15.16 0.60 2.29
CA ALA A 129 -16.61 0.43 2.44
C ALA A 129 -17.13 -0.70 1.53
N ARG A 130 -16.67 -0.73 0.27
CA ARG A 130 -17.06 -1.77 -0.68
C ARG A 130 -16.52 -3.15 -0.31
N MET A 131 -15.31 -3.23 0.24
CA MET A 131 -14.80 -4.48 0.80
C MET A 131 -15.74 -5.02 1.88
N ALA A 132 -16.17 -4.16 2.82
CA ALA A 132 -17.04 -4.57 3.92
C ALA A 132 -18.46 -4.96 3.47
N GLN A 133 -19.02 -4.28 2.47
CA GLN A 133 -20.30 -4.66 1.88
C GLN A 133 -20.26 -6.02 1.18
N ALA A 134 -19.10 -6.44 0.69
CA ALA A 134 -18.95 -7.68 -0.05
C ALA A 134 -18.83 -8.93 0.84
N VAL A 135 -18.53 -8.79 2.14
CA VAL A 135 -18.09 -9.92 2.99
C VAL A 135 -18.96 -10.19 4.20
#